data_AF-A0A938EQE7-F1
#
_entry.id   AF-A0A938EQE7-F1
#
_cell.length_a   1.000
_cell.length_b   1.000
_cell.length_c   1.000
_cell.angle_alpha   90.00
_cell.angle_beta   90.00
_cell.angle_gamma   90.00
#
_symmetry.space_group_name_H-M   'P 1'
#
loop_
_entity.id
_entity.type
_entity.pdbx_description
1 polymer ?
#
loop_
_entity_poly.entity_id
_entity_poly.type
_entity_poly.pdbx_seq_one_letter_code
_entity_poly.pdbx_strand_id
1 'polypeptide(L)'
;MPSTCWMHAGSSASPSVAPTSGGSARWRPAARRTGSRPPGRCRPMPDLLIEIGCEELPSSACREAIAQAPALMDSSLADLQLAAGPAVAWVAPRRIAVFAEGVADRQGGGARSVRGPAASAAFDASGEPTKAAEGFARAQGVAVADLVVREDPDAGRDFVWAEQAGDDAPLADLVPEVARRVLEGLRFGKTMRWGDGRGLRFSRPVRWITAKAGPDTVEFEVAGIPGGGTSMGHRFLGGPVQVASADSYRDDLRASFVIVDHHARREA
;
A
#
# COMPACT_ATOMS: atom_id res chain seq x y z
N MET A 1 -47.00 51.16 -17.47
CA MET A 1 -47.19 52.19 -18.52
C MET A 1 -45.86 52.90 -18.75
N PRO A 2 -45.48 53.19 -20.00
CA PRO A 2 -44.10 53.32 -20.45
C PRO A 2 -43.69 54.77 -20.76
N SER A 3 -42.39 55.01 -20.95
CA SER A 3 -41.73 56.02 -21.83
C SER A 3 -40.31 56.27 -21.26
N THR A 4 -39.21 56.40 -22.01
CA THR A 4 -39.06 56.86 -23.39
C THR A 4 -37.72 56.36 -23.95
N CYS A 5 -37.74 56.05 -25.25
CA CYS A 5 -36.63 55.75 -26.15
C CYS A 5 -35.84 57.02 -26.50
N TRP A 6 -34.54 56.94 -26.81
CA TRP A 6 -33.90 57.74 -27.87
C TRP A 6 -32.70 56.99 -28.48
N MET A 7 -32.73 56.89 -29.80
CA MET A 7 -31.72 56.35 -30.71
C MET A 7 -30.67 57.42 -31.05
N HIS A 8 -29.48 57.01 -31.48
CA HIS A 8 -28.88 57.59 -32.69
C HIS A 8 -28.03 56.56 -33.45
N ALA A 9 -28.14 56.65 -34.77
CA ALA A 9 -27.62 55.77 -35.79
C ALA A 9 -26.39 56.36 -36.52
N GLY A 10 -25.69 55.49 -37.26
CA GLY A 10 -24.70 55.80 -38.30
C GLY A 10 -23.86 54.54 -38.57
N SER A 11 -24.13 53.69 -39.58
CA SER A 11 -23.89 53.85 -41.03
C SER A 11 -22.41 54.16 -41.30
N SER A 12 -21.64 53.50 -42.18
CA SER A 12 -21.82 52.46 -43.19
C SER A 12 -20.44 52.18 -43.79
N ALA A 13 -20.31 51.05 -44.49
CA ALA A 13 -19.55 50.83 -45.73
C ALA A 13 -18.55 49.66 -45.69
N SER A 14 -18.90 48.63 -46.46
CA SER A 14 -17.97 47.69 -47.09
C SER A 14 -17.23 48.37 -48.26
N PRO A 15 -16.15 47.78 -48.76
CA PRO A 15 -16.31 47.13 -50.06
C PRO A 15 -15.60 45.76 -50.20
N SER A 16 -16.23 44.96 -51.05
CA SER A 16 -15.77 43.73 -51.70
C SER A 16 -14.72 44.03 -52.78
N VAL A 17 -13.68 43.17 -52.92
CA VAL A 17 -13.19 42.67 -54.23
C VAL A 17 -12.57 41.26 -54.01
N ALA A 18 -12.85 40.36 -54.95
CA ALA A 18 -12.46 38.94 -55.01
C ALA A 18 -11.12 38.70 -55.80
N PRO A 19 -10.85 37.53 -56.42
CA PRO A 19 -9.87 36.55 -55.92
C PRO A 19 -8.73 36.22 -56.92
N THR A 20 -7.66 35.55 -56.46
CA THR A 20 -6.72 34.87 -57.38
C THR A 20 -6.10 33.60 -56.77
N SER A 21 -6.52 32.47 -57.36
CA SER A 21 -5.74 31.29 -57.79
C SER A 21 -4.45 30.86 -57.08
N GLY A 22 -4.40 29.55 -56.75
CA GLY A 22 -3.32 28.68 -57.20
C GLY A 22 -2.30 28.25 -56.16
N GLY A 23 -2.53 27.09 -55.54
CA GLY A 23 -1.52 26.42 -54.72
C GLY A 23 -1.90 24.96 -54.43
N SER A 24 -1.42 24.04 -55.26
CA SER A 24 -1.61 22.60 -55.10
C SER A 24 -0.93 22.09 -53.82
N ALA A 25 -1.69 21.93 -52.74
CA ALA A 25 -1.22 21.26 -51.54
C ALA A 25 -1.24 19.74 -51.78
N ARG A 26 -0.06 19.16 -52.01
CA ARG A 26 0.15 17.71 -52.09
C ARG A 26 -0.26 17.07 -50.77
N TRP A 27 -1.26 16.19 -50.81
CA TRP A 27 -1.64 15.34 -49.69
C TRP A 27 -0.51 14.34 -49.41
N ARG A 28 0.22 14.53 -48.31
CA ARG A 28 1.14 13.51 -47.76
C ARG A 28 0.35 12.64 -46.78
N PRO A 29 0.36 11.30 -46.90
CA PRO A 29 -0.29 10.46 -45.91
C PRO A 29 0.44 10.62 -44.57
N ALA A 30 -0.33 10.78 -43.49
CA ALA A 30 0.19 10.77 -42.13
C ALA A 30 0.94 9.45 -41.89
N ALA A 31 2.25 9.53 -41.70
CA ALA A 31 3.05 8.39 -41.29
C ALA A 31 2.46 7.87 -39.98
N ARG A 32 1.98 6.62 -39.99
CA ARG A 32 1.59 5.92 -38.77
C ARG A 32 2.83 5.90 -37.88
N ARG A 33 2.84 6.72 -36.84
CA ARG A 33 3.79 6.56 -35.74
C ARG A 33 3.43 5.23 -35.09
N THR A 34 4.09 4.17 -35.52
CA THR A 34 4.25 2.95 -34.73
C THR A 34 5.06 3.36 -33.51
N GLY A 35 4.39 3.93 -32.51
CA GLY A 35 4.98 4.13 -31.20
C GLY A 35 5.22 2.75 -30.61
N SER A 36 6.44 2.25 -30.74
CA SER A 36 6.90 1.20 -29.84
C SER A 36 6.80 1.79 -28.43
N ARG A 37 5.88 1.23 -27.64
CA ARG A 37 5.79 1.51 -26.21
C ARG A 37 7.17 1.18 -25.62
N PRO A 38 7.85 2.13 -24.95
CA PRO A 38 9.16 1.83 -24.37
C PRO A 38 9.01 0.65 -23.40
N PRO A 39 10.02 -0.22 -23.27
CA PRO A 39 9.99 -1.29 -22.28
C PRO A 39 9.65 -0.68 -20.93
N GLY A 40 8.68 -1.29 -20.24
CA GLY A 40 8.08 -0.76 -19.03
C GLY A 40 9.18 -0.32 -18.06
N ARG A 41 9.21 0.98 -17.74
CA ARG A 41 9.96 1.43 -16.58
C ARG A 41 9.33 0.71 -15.39
N CYS A 42 10.10 -0.07 -14.64
CA CYS A 42 9.68 -0.48 -13.31
C CYS A 42 9.23 0.78 -12.59
N ARG A 43 7.98 0.83 -12.15
CA ARG A 43 7.49 1.94 -11.33
C ARG A 43 8.45 2.01 -10.13
N PRO A 44 8.98 3.19 -9.76
CA PRO A 44 9.80 3.28 -8.56
C PRO A 44 8.99 2.73 -7.38
N MET A 45 9.61 1.86 -6.60
CA MET A 45 9.00 1.21 -5.45
C MET A 45 8.50 2.30 -4.47
N PRO A 46 7.21 2.32 -4.11
CA PRO A 46 6.67 3.35 -3.23
C PRO A 46 7.20 3.22 -1.80
N ASP A 47 7.40 4.33 -1.13
CA ASP A 47 7.59 4.32 0.33
C ASP A 47 6.25 4.08 1.03
N LEU A 48 6.25 3.36 2.15
CA LEU A 48 5.05 3.10 2.93
C LEU A 48 5.10 3.89 4.24
N LEU A 49 4.02 4.63 4.53
CA LEU A 49 3.80 5.31 5.79
C LEU A 49 2.51 4.81 6.42
N ILE A 50 2.57 4.47 7.71
CA ILE A 50 1.40 4.21 8.55
C ILE A 50 1.52 5.03 9.83
N GLU A 51 0.53 5.85 10.11
CA GLU A 51 0.42 6.65 11.33
C GLU A 51 -0.78 6.19 12.16
N ILE A 52 -0.55 5.96 13.45
CA ILE A 52 -1.59 5.77 14.46
C ILE A 52 -1.69 7.04 15.29
N GLY A 53 -2.74 7.80 15.06
CA GLY A 53 -3.08 9.00 15.81
C GLY A 53 -3.88 8.71 17.07
N CYS A 54 -3.48 9.28 18.20
CA CYS A 54 -4.12 9.02 19.49
C CYS A 54 -4.15 10.26 20.40
N GLU A 55 -4.80 10.12 21.55
CA GLU A 55 -4.68 11.07 22.65
C GLU A 55 -3.26 11.06 23.25
N GLU A 56 -2.97 12.01 24.13
CA GLU A 56 -1.66 12.19 24.77
C GLU A 56 -1.13 10.90 25.43
N LEU A 57 -0.13 10.31 24.76
CA LEU A 57 0.65 9.17 25.18
C LEU A 57 1.58 9.56 26.34
N PRO A 58 1.69 8.71 27.38
CA PRO A 58 2.72 8.88 28.38
C PRO A 58 4.10 8.62 27.77
N SER A 59 5.14 9.26 28.31
CA SER A 59 6.52 9.12 27.82
C SER A 59 7.05 7.67 27.84
N SER A 60 6.49 6.80 28.68
CA SER A 60 6.80 5.36 28.65
C SER A 60 6.25 4.69 27.39
N ALA A 61 5.00 4.98 27.02
CA ALA A 61 4.37 4.42 25.83
C ALA A 61 5.05 4.90 24.55
N CYS A 62 5.52 6.16 24.50
CA CYS A 62 6.31 6.63 23.36
C CYS A 62 7.61 5.81 23.19
N ARG A 63 8.34 5.53 24.29
CA ARG A 63 9.55 4.71 24.25
C ARG A 63 9.26 3.27 23.84
N GLU A 64 8.18 2.69 24.37
CA GLU A 64 7.71 1.35 24.02
C GLU A 64 7.37 1.27 22.52
N ALA A 65 6.69 2.29 21.96
CA ALA A 65 6.35 2.34 20.54
C ALA A 65 7.59 2.46 19.65
N ILE A 66 8.53 3.35 19.98
CA ILE A 66 9.80 3.51 19.23
C ILE A 66 10.54 2.17 19.14
N ALA A 67 10.55 1.38 20.20
CA ALA A 67 11.26 0.10 20.26
C ALA A 67 10.59 -1.05 19.50
N GLN A 68 9.27 -0.97 19.24
CA GLN A 68 8.48 -2.08 18.70
C GLN A 68 8.00 -1.84 17.27
N ALA A 69 7.57 -0.61 16.96
CA ALA A 69 6.83 -0.31 15.75
C ALA A 69 7.60 -0.63 14.44
N PRO A 70 8.93 -0.37 14.34
CA PRO A 70 9.71 -0.78 13.17
C PRO A 70 9.68 -2.29 12.92
N ALA A 71 9.97 -3.08 13.97
CA ALA A 71 10.00 -4.54 13.86
C ALA A 71 8.62 -5.13 13.50
N LEU A 72 7.53 -4.51 13.98
CA LEU A 72 6.17 -4.90 13.61
C LEU A 72 5.88 -4.63 12.13
N MET A 73 6.34 -3.50 11.58
CA MET A 73 6.22 -3.21 10.15
C MET A 73 7.08 -4.18 9.33
N ASP A 74 8.35 -4.35 9.69
CA ASP A 74 9.29 -5.22 8.97
C ASP A 74 8.79 -6.67 8.91
N SER A 75 8.36 -7.22 10.04
CA SER A 75 7.78 -8.58 10.08
C SER A 75 6.48 -8.69 9.29
N SER A 76 5.62 -7.68 9.34
CA SER A 76 4.37 -7.68 8.56
C SER A 76 4.63 -7.67 7.07
N LEU A 77 5.57 -6.85 6.58
CA LEU A 77 5.94 -6.80 5.17
C LEU A 77 6.62 -8.10 4.72
N ALA A 78 7.52 -8.65 5.54
CA ALA A 78 8.20 -9.91 5.26
C ALA A 78 7.23 -11.10 5.16
N ASP A 79 6.29 -11.21 6.10
CA ASP A 79 5.25 -12.25 6.09
C ASP A 79 4.37 -12.16 4.84
N LEU A 80 4.10 -10.94 4.37
CA LEU A 80 3.36 -10.67 3.14
C LEU A 80 4.23 -10.75 1.89
N GLN A 81 5.50 -11.16 2.01
CA GLN A 81 6.43 -11.29 0.89
C GLN A 81 6.62 -10.00 0.09
N LEU A 82 6.56 -8.85 0.78
CA LEU A 82 6.83 -7.52 0.25
C LEU A 82 8.27 -7.14 0.59
N ALA A 83 9.13 -7.06 -0.41
CA ALA A 83 10.49 -6.53 -0.22
C ALA A 83 10.42 -5.04 0.15
N ALA A 84 11.19 -4.62 1.14
CA ALA A 84 11.24 -3.24 1.62
C ALA A 84 12.61 -2.93 2.26
N GLY A 85 12.95 -1.64 2.34
CA GLY A 85 14.00 -1.16 3.23
C GLY A 85 13.59 -1.26 4.71
N PRO A 86 14.55 -1.16 5.65
CA PRO A 86 14.26 -1.26 7.07
C PRO A 86 13.31 -0.16 7.53
N ALA A 87 12.29 -0.54 8.31
CA ALA A 87 11.35 0.43 8.85
C ALA A 87 11.99 1.32 9.92
N VAL A 88 11.46 2.53 10.05
CA VAL A 88 11.79 3.49 11.10
C VAL A 88 10.52 4.01 11.76
N ALA A 89 10.62 4.45 13.01
CA ALA A 89 9.50 5.02 13.74
C ALA A 89 9.72 6.50 14.08
N TRP A 90 8.67 7.29 13.87
CA TRP A 90 8.59 8.69 14.30
C TRP A 90 7.43 8.83 15.29
N VAL A 91 7.76 9.17 16.53
CA VAL A 91 6.80 9.13 17.64
C VAL A 91 6.76 10.50 18.34
N ALA A 92 5.54 11.02 18.47
CA ALA A 92 5.25 12.21 19.26
C ALA A 92 4.07 11.93 20.20
N PRO A 93 3.76 12.79 21.19
CA PRO A 93 2.78 12.48 22.23
C PRO A 93 1.41 12.06 21.71
N ARG A 94 1.01 12.47 20.51
CA ARG A 94 -0.30 12.12 19.93
C ARG A 94 -0.23 11.18 18.74
N ARG A 95 0.92 10.59 18.43
CA ARG A 95 1.08 9.75 17.24
C ARG A 95 2.25 8.79 17.32
N ILE A 96 2.07 7.67 16.64
CA ILE A 96 3.12 6.71 16.33
C ILE A 96 3.08 6.52 14.82
N ALA A 97 4.07 7.03 14.11
CA ALA A 97 4.24 6.79 12.67
C ALA A 97 5.36 5.79 12.44
N VAL A 98 5.16 4.89 11.47
CA VAL A 98 6.15 3.94 11.00
C VAL A 98 6.27 4.09 9.49
N PHE A 99 7.51 4.12 9.01
CA PHE A 99 7.85 4.40 7.63
C PHE A 99 8.85 3.37 7.12
N ALA A 100 8.64 2.85 5.90
CA ALA A 100 9.56 1.95 5.23
C ALA A 100 9.81 2.44 3.79
N GLU A 101 11.09 2.52 3.41
CA GLU A 101 11.49 2.97 2.07
C GLU A 101 11.38 1.86 1.03
N GLY A 102 11.00 2.22 -0.19
CA GLY A 102 11.08 1.34 -1.36
C GLY A 102 10.39 -0.01 -1.15
N VAL A 103 9.11 0.00 -0.78
CA VAL A 103 8.30 -1.20 -0.61
C VAL A 103 7.84 -1.72 -1.97
N ALA A 104 7.89 -3.03 -2.17
CA ALA A 104 7.41 -3.67 -3.39
C ALA A 104 5.96 -3.27 -3.64
N ASP A 105 5.63 -2.90 -4.87
CA ASP A 105 4.28 -2.48 -5.24
C ASP A 105 3.28 -3.66 -5.30
N ARG A 106 3.79 -4.89 -5.14
CA ARG A 106 3.05 -6.14 -5.21
C ARG A 106 3.75 -7.25 -4.45
N GLN A 107 3.02 -8.23 -3.96
CA GLN A 107 3.61 -9.43 -3.35
C GLN A 107 4.48 -10.18 -4.35
N GLY A 108 5.53 -10.80 -3.83
CA GLY A 108 6.48 -11.58 -4.62
C GLY A 108 5.87 -12.77 -5.36
N GLY A 109 4.66 -13.23 -5.02
CA GLY A 109 3.82 -14.14 -5.81
C GLY A 109 4.51 -15.41 -6.33
N GLY A 110 5.57 -15.85 -5.66
CA GLY A 110 6.35 -17.00 -6.12
C GLY A 110 5.58 -18.28 -5.90
N ALA A 111 5.43 -19.12 -6.93
CA ALA A 111 4.89 -20.45 -6.75
C ALA A 111 5.73 -21.21 -5.72
N ARG A 112 5.08 -21.77 -4.70
CA ARG A 112 5.73 -22.55 -3.65
C ARG A 112 5.59 -24.03 -3.99
N SER A 113 6.73 -24.69 -4.17
CA SER A 113 6.78 -26.15 -4.35
C SER A 113 7.03 -26.83 -3.00
N VAL A 114 6.12 -27.71 -2.58
CA VAL A 114 6.23 -28.47 -1.33
C VAL A 114 6.43 -29.94 -1.64
N ARG A 115 7.49 -30.54 -1.09
CA ARG A 115 7.77 -31.97 -1.21
C ARG A 115 6.80 -32.78 -0.35
N GLY A 116 6.20 -33.78 -0.96
CA GLY A 116 5.30 -34.74 -0.34
C GLY A 116 5.94 -36.12 -0.17
N PRO A 117 5.12 -37.19 -0.09
CA PRO A 117 5.61 -38.56 0.03
C PRO A 117 6.33 -39.04 -1.25
N ALA A 118 7.09 -40.13 -1.11
CA ALA A 118 7.69 -40.80 -2.27
C ALA A 118 6.59 -41.24 -3.25
N ALA A 119 6.86 -41.19 -4.56
CA ALA A 119 5.88 -41.53 -5.58
C ALA A 119 5.29 -42.93 -5.39
N SER A 120 6.12 -43.89 -4.97
CA SER A 120 5.70 -45.28 -4.66
C SER A 120 4.79 -45.42 -3.44
N ALA A 121 4.75 -44.42 -2.55
CA ALA A 121 3.82 -44.37 -1.43
C ALA A 121 2.57 -43.53 -1.76
N ALA A 122 2.67 -42.64 -2.74
CA ALA A 122 1.62 -41.73 -3.16
C ALA A 122 0.68 -42.35 -4.19
N PHE A 123 1.20 -43.23 -5.06
CA PHE A 123 0.43 -43.95 -6.07
C PHE A 123 0.62 -45.45 -5.89
N ASP A 124 -0.45 -46.21 -6.09
CA ASP A 124 -0.40 -47.66 -6.05
C ASP A 124 0.08 -48.27 -7.38
N ALA A 125 0.11 -49.61 -7.46
CA ALA A 125 0.56 -50.33 -8.65
C ALA A 125 -0.36 -50.12 -9.89
N SER A 126 -1.60 -49.65 -9.69
CA SER A 126 -2.53 -49.25 -10.75
C SER A 126 -2.39 -47.79 -11.18
N GLY A 127 -1.56 -47.01 -10.48
CA GLY A 127 -1.43 -45.58 -10.68
C GLY A 127 -2.54 -44.76 -10.02
N GLU A 128 -3.35 -45.36 -9.15
CA GLU A 128 -4.38 -44.65 -8.40
C GLU A 128 -3.77 -43.97 -7.15
N PRO A 129 -4.24 -42.76 -6.79
CA PRO A 129 -3.73 -42.05 -5.63
C PRO A 129 -4.11 -42.77 -4.34
N THR A 130 -3.11 -42.98 -3.48
CA THR A 130 -3.32 -43.58 -2.16
C THR A 130 -3.84 -42.52 -1.17
N LYS A 131 -4.26 -42.99 0.01
CA LYS A 131 -4.59 -42.10 1.14
C LYS A 131 -3.46 -41.12 1.50
N ALA A 132 -2.21 -41.46 1.20
CA ALA A 132 -1.07 -40.58 1.44
C ALA A 132 -1.07 -39.40 0.46
N ALA A 133 -1.32 -39.64 -0.83
CA ALA A 133 -1.46 -38.58 -1.83
C ALA A 133 -2.68 -37.69 -1.55
N GLU A 134 -3.84 -38.28 -1.23
CA GLU A 134 -5.05 -37.54 -0.90
C GLU A 134 -4.89 -36.69 0.37
N GLY A 135 -4.26 -37.25 1.41
CA GLY A 135 -3.96 -36.55 2.65
C GLY A 135 -3.00 -35.38 2.41
N PHE A 136 -1.98 -35.59 1.60
CA PHE A 136 -1.02 -34.55 1.24
C PHE A 136 -1.67 -33.43 0.42
N ALA A 137 -2.40 -33.77 -0.65
CA ALA A 137 -3.11 -32.79 -1.49
C ALA A 137 -4.08 -31.93 -0.66
N ARG A 138 -4.87 -32.56 0.22
CA ARG A 138 -5.78 -31.87 1.14
C ARG A 138 -5.04 -30.93 2.08
N ALA A 139 -3.91 -31.36 2.65
CA ALA A 139 -3.10 -30.52 3.54
C ALA A 139 -2.47 -29.32 2.82
N GLN A 140 -2.16 -29.46 1.52
CA GLN A 140 -1.60 -28.40 0.70
C GLN A 140 -2.67 -27.57 -0.05
N GLY A 141 -3.96 -27.89 0.08
CA GLY A 141 -5.05 -27.16 -0.56
C GLY A 141 -5.10 -27.31 -2.09
N VAL A 142 -4.48 -28.35 -2.66
CA VAL A 142 -4.46 -28.61 -4.12
C VAL A 142 -5.27 -29.86 -4.46
N ALA A 143 -5.70 -30.00 -5.71
CA ALA A 143 -6.30 -31.26 -6.14
C ALA A 143 -5.21 -32.34 -6.30
N VAL A 144 -5.57 -33.60 -6.05
CA VAL A 144 -4.65 -34.73 -6.25
C VAL A 144 -4.15 -34.80 -7.69
N ALA A 145 -4.98 -34.39 -8.65
CA ALA A 145 -4.65 -34.33 -10.07
C ALA A 145 -3.59 -33.26 -10.42
N ASP A 146 -3.41 -32.25 -9.56
CA ASP A 146 -2.45 -31.16 -9.76
C ASP A 146 -1.07 -31.48 -9.14
N LEU A 147 -0.93 -32.64 -8.50
CA LEU A 147 0.34 -33.09 -7.94
C LEU A 147 1.34 -33.45 -9.03
N VAL A 148 2.59 -33.02 -8.87
CA VAL A 148 3.66 -33.25 -9.84
C VAL A 148 4.66 -34.26 -9.28
N VAL A 149 5.00 -35.29 -10.06
CA VAL A 149 6.07 -36.24 -9.70
C VAL A 149 7.39 -35.75 -10.28
N ARG A 150 8.44 -35.67 -9.46
CA ARG A 150 9.80 -35.32 -9.88
C ARG A 150 10.83 -36.11 -9.08
N GLU A 151 11.95 -36.42 -9.74
CA GLU A 151 13.12 -36.98 -9.07
C GLU A 151 13.71 -35.94 -8.12
N ASP A 152 13.93 -36.34 -6.87
CA ASP A 152 14.60 -35.51 -5.87
C ASP A 152 16.12 -35.75 -5.98
N PRO A 153 16.93 -34.73 -6.35
CA PRO A 153 18.36 -34.90 -6.60
C PRO A 153 19.15 -35.39 -5.38
N ASP A 154 18.68 -35.07 -4.18
CA ASP A 154 19.34 -35.44 -2.93
C ASP A 154 18.99 -36.87 -2.49
N ALA A 155 17.78 -37.33 -2.83
CA ALA A 155 17.29 -38.66 -2.46
C ALA A 155 17.40 -39.72 -3.57
N GLY A 156 17.67 -39.32 -4.82
CA GLY A 156 17.84 -40.22 -5.97
C GLY A 156 16.60 -41.06 -6.31
N ARG A 157 15.40 -40.56 -5.97
CA ARG A 157 14.12 -41.23 -6.22
C ARG A 157 12.99 -40.22 -6.39
N ASP A 158 11.88 -40.68 -6.95
CA ASP A 158 10.72 -39.84 -7.25
C ASP A 158 9.90 -39.49 -6.00
N PHE A 159 9.54 -38.22 -5.91
CA PHE A 159 8.64 -37.65 -4.92
C PHE A 159 7.50 -36.91 -5.59
N VAL A 160 6.38 -36.84 -4.86
CA VAL A 160 5.24 -36.03 -5.25
C VAL A 160 5.40 -34.62 -4.69
N TRP A 161 5.09 -33.61 -5.49
CA TRP A 161 5.22 -32.20 -5.15
C TRP A 161 3.87 -31.50 -5.36
N ALA A 162 3.52 -30.62 -4.44
CA ALA A 162 2.40 -29.70 -4.61
C ALA A 162 2.95 -28.33 -5.01
N GLU A 163 2.50 -27.81 -6.16
CA GLU A 163 2.79 -26.44 -6.60
C GLU A 163 1.63 -25.54 -6.16
N GLN A 164 1.88 -24.65 -5.22
CA GLN A 164 0.90 -23.66 -4.77
C GLN A 164 1.17 -22.34 -5.49
N ALA A 165 0.14 -21.73 -6.07
CA ALA A 165 0.23 -20.35 -6.51
C ALA A 165 0.56 -19.47 -5.30
N GLY A 166 1.58 -18.62 -5.42
CA GLY A 166 1.90 -17.65 -4.37
C GLY A 166 0.80 -16.59 -4.27
N ASP A 167 0.63 -16.02 -3.08
CA ASP A 167 -0.28 -14.88 -2.91
C ASP A 167 0.17 -13.72 -3.77
N ASP A 168 -0.79 -13.09 -4.42
CA ASP A 168 -0.55 -12.06 -5.40
C ASP A 168 -1.53 -10.90 -5.26
N ALA A 169 -1.19 -9.95 -4.40
CA ALA A 169 -1.93 -8.71 -4.21
C ALA A 169 -1.04 -7.47 -4.37
N PRO A 170 -1.61 -6.35 -4.88
CA PRO A 170 -0.93 -5.06 -4.88
C PRO A 170 -0.76 -4.54 -3.45
N LEU A 171 0.29 -3.74 -3.22
CA LEU A 171 0.59 -3.16 -1.92
C LEU A 171 -0.62 -2.47 -1.30
N ALA A 172 -1.39 -1.72 -2.09
CA ALA A 172 -2.57 -0.98 -1.63
C ALA A 172 -3.61 -1.87 -0.93
N ASP A 173 -3.81 -3.10 -1.41
CA ASP A 173 -4.78 -4.04 -0.85
C ASP A 173 -4.27 -4.65 0.48
N LEU A 174 -2.96 -4.57 0.73
CA LEU A 174 -2.28 -5.16 1.87
C LEU A 174 -1.99 -4.17 2.99
N VAL A 175 -1.94 -2.86 2.67
CA VAL A 175 -1.76 -1.80 3.67
C VAL A 175 -2.76 -1.90 4.84
N PRO A 176 -4.06 -2.23 4.65
CA PRO A 176 -4.98 -2.39 5.78
C PRO A 176 -4.57 -3.51 6.73
N GLU A 177 -4.01 -4.61 6.20
CA GLU A 177 -3.50 -5.70 7.00
C GLU A 177 -2.22 -5.31 7.75
N VAL A 178 -1.27 -4.66 7.07
CA VAL A 178 -0.05 -4.15 7.72
C VAL A 178 -0.40 -3.15 8.84
N ALA A 179 -1.33 -2.22 8.58
CA ALA A 179 -1.79 -1.26 9.57
C ALA A 179 -2.44 -1.94 10.78
N ARG A 180 -3.26 -2.97 10.54
CA ARG A 180 -3.85 -3.79 11.60
C ARG A 180 -2.77 -4.48 12.44
N ARG A 181 -1.81 -5.15 11.80
CA ARG A 181 -0.72 -5.87 12.49
C ARG A 181 0.15 -4.92 13.32
N VAL A 182 0.48 -3.74 12.80
CA VAL A 182 1.21 -2.71 13.57
C VAL A 182 0.37 -2.21 14.76
N LEU A 183 -0.89 -1.84 14.53
CA LEU A 183 -1.79 -1.33 15.58
C LEU A 183 -2.03 -2.36 16.69
N GLU A 184 -2.39 -3.57 16.32
CA GLU A 184 -2.71 -4.68 17.24
C GLU A 184 -1.47 -5.35 17.80
N GLY A 185 -0.30 -5.16 17.20
CA GLY A 185 0.99 -5.72 17.63
C GLY A 185 1.66 -4.91 18.74
N LEU A 186 1.38 -3.61 18.84
CA LEU A 186 1.96 -2.74 19.86
C LEU A 186 1.56 -3.19 21.28
N ARG A 187 2.55 -3.34 22.17
CA ARG A 187 2.35 -3.68 23.59
C ARG A 187 2.79 -2.52 24.47
N PHE A 188 1.98 -2.21 25.48
CA PHE A 188 2.25 -1.13 26.42
C PHE A 188 2.08 -1.60 27.86
N GLY A 189 2.88 -1.05 28.78
CA GLY A 189 2.80 -1.41 30.20
C GLY A 189 1.45 -1.06 30.85
N LYS A 190 0.77 -0.03 30.35
CA LYS A 190 -0.62 0.31 30.73
C LYS A 190 -1.46 0.46 29.48
N THR A 191 -2.52 -0.34 29.40
CA THR A 191 -3.47 -0.33 28.28
C THR A 191 -4.90 -0.13 28.76
N MET A 192 -5.74 0.32 27.84
CA MET A 192 -7.18 0.31 27.94
C MET A 192 -7.77 -0.49 26.79
N ARG A 193 -8.99 -1.01 26.99
CA ARG A 193 -9.78 -1.59 25.89
C ARG A 193 -10.40 -0.44 25.10
N TRP A 194 -10.30 -0.51 23.79
CA TRP A 194 -10.76 0.52 22.88
C TRP A 194 -11.58 -0.12 21.74
N GLY A 195 -12.57 0.60 21.21
CA GLY A 195 -13.52 0.12 20.20
C GLY A 195 -14.79 -0.53 20.78
N ASP A 196 -15.49 -1.34 19.99
CA ASP A 196 -16.76 -2.02 20.34
C ASP A 196 -16.61 -3.18 21.36
N GLY A 197 -15.44 -3.29 22.01
CA GLY A 197 -15.15 -4.31 23.01
C GLY A 197 -14.54 -5.60 22.45
N ARG A 198 -14.31 -5.72 21.13
CA ARG A 198 -13.73 -6.93 20.50
C ARG A 198 -12.23 -7.18 20.72
N GLY A 199 -11.53 -6.35 21.52
CA GLY A 199 -10.27 -6.76 22.13
C GLY A 199 -9.03 -5.91 21.83
N LEU A 200 -9.12 -4.83 21.05
CA LEU A 200 -7.97 -3.93 20.84
C LEU A 200 -7.57 -3.27 22.18
N ARG A 201 -6.31 -3.49 22.57
CA ARG A 201 -5.69 -2.90 23.76
C ARG A 201 -4.63 -1.90 23.34
N PHE A 202 -4.81 -0.64 23.73
CA PHE A 202 -3.89 0.43 23.38
C PHE A 202 -3.61 1.33 24.59
N SER A 203 -2.51 2.09 24.58
CA SER A 203 -2.16 2.95 25.71
C SER A 203 -3.17 4.08 25.94
N ARG A 204 -3.74 4.61 24.85
CA ARG A 204 -4.67 5.74 24.82
C ARG A 204 -5.72 5.56 23.72
N PRO A 205 -6.84 6.30 23.75
CA PRO A 205 -7.80 6.23 22.67
C PRO A 205 -7.17 6.62 21.33
N VAL A 206 -7.30 5.72 20.35
CA VAL A 206 -6.91 5.97 18.97
C VAL A 206 -8.01 6.79 18.30
N ARG A 207 -7.61 7.72 17.44
CA ARG A 207 -8.47 8.78 16.89
C ARG A 207 -8.48 8.84 15.38
N TRP A 208 -7.34 8.58 14.74
CA TRP A 208 -7.23 8.53 13.29
C TRP A 208 -6.12 7.56 12.89
N ILE A 209 -6.18 7.07 11.66
CA ILE A 209 -5.08 6.37 11.02
C ILE A 209 -4.75 7.10 9.70
N THR A 210 -3.47 7.38 9.47
CA THR A 210 -3.00 7.91 8.19
C THR A 210 -2.23 6.83 7.47
N ALA A 211 -2.48 6.58 6.19
CA ALA A 211 -1.73 5.61 5.41
C ALA A 211 -1.44 6.11 3.99
N LYS A 212 -0.17 6.03 3.60
CA LYS A 212 0.31 6.46 2.27
C LYS A 212 1.23 5.39 1.68
N ALA A 213 1.02 5.08 0.41
CA ALA A 213 1.95 4.30 -0.42
C ALA A 213 2.48 5.22 -1.52
N GLY A 214 3.68 5.77 -1.31
CA GLY A 214 4.19 6.91 -2.07
C GLY A 214 3.20 8.09 -1.97
N PRO A 215 2.72 8.65 -3.09
CA PRO A 215 1.72 9.72 -3.08
C PRO A 215 0.28 9.20 -2.88
N ASP A 216 0.05 7.89 -3.00
CA ASP A 216 -1.28 7.32 -3.01
C ASP A 216 -1.82 7.18 -1.58
N THR A 217 -3.06 7.62 -1.35
CA THR A 217 -3.77 7.41 -0.07
C THR A 217 -4.50 6.08 -0.11
N VAL A 218 -4.33 5.28 0.95
CA VAL A 218 -5.10 4.03 1.10
C VAL A 218 -6.21 4.27 2.11
N GLU A 219 -7.46 4.16 1.64
CA GLU A 219 -8.65 4.27 2.48
C GLU A 219 -9.07 2.89 2.99
N PHE A 220 -9.30 2.76 4.29
CA PHE A 220 -9.73 1.52 4.91
C PHE A 220 -10.35 1.76 6.29
N GLU A 221 -10.79 0.70 6.94
CA GLU A 221 -11.20 0.74 8.34
C GLU A 221 -10.52 -0.40 9.11
N VAL A 222 -9.94 -0.08 10.27
CA VAL A 222 -9.37 -1.06 11.20
C VAL A 222 -9.91 -0.79 12.59
N ALA A 223 -10.49 -1.81 13.21
CA ALA A 223 -11.08 -1.73 14.55
C ALA A 223 -12.11 -0.60 14.72
N GLY A 224 -12.86 -0.24 13.66
CA GLY A 224 -13.81 0.88 13.70
C GLY A 224 -13.17 2.26 13.52
N ILE A 225 -11.89 2.33 13.14
CA ILE A 225 -11.17 3.59 12.88
C ILE A 225 -10.97 3.74 11.38
N PRO A 226 -11.45 4.84 10.76
CA PRO A 226 -11.16 5.12 9.37
C PRO A 226 -9.67 5.47 9.20
N GLY A 227 -9.05 4.80 8.23
CA GLY A 227 -7.74 5.12 7.68
C GLY A 227 -7.89 5.97 6.41
N GLY A 228 -7.01 6.97 6.26
CA GLY A 228 -7.01 7.84 5.07
C GLY A 228 -5.73 8.65 4.92
N GLY A 229 -5.83 9.78 4.22
CA GLY A 229 -4.67 10.65 3.90
C GLY A 229 -4.46 11.82 4.86
N THR A 230 -5.32 11.96 5.88
CA THR A 230 -5.34 13.12 6.77
C THR A 230 -4.74 12.78 8.14
N SER A 231 -3.69 13.52 8.49
CA SER A 231 -3.13 13.56 9.84
C SER A 231 -3.64 14.79 10.60
N MET A 232 -3.16 14.99 11.83
CA MET A 232 -3.45 16.17 12.64
C MET A 232 -2.18 16.94 12.96
N GLY A 233 -2.27 18.26 13.04
CA GLY A 233 -1.20 19.15 13.46
C GLY A 233 -1.08 19.29 14.98
N HIS A 234 -0.36 20.33 15.42
CA HIS A 234 -0.27 20.66 16.84
C HIS A 234 -1.65 20.97 17.42
N ARG A 235 -1.95 20.48 18.62
CA ARG A 235 -3.30 20.54 19.23
C ARG A 235 -3.95 21.93 19.23
N PHE A 236 -3.14 22.97 19.42
CA PHE A 236 -3.63 24.34 19.57
C PHE A 236 -3.24 25.26 18.39
N LEU A 237 -2.18 24.90 17.68
CA LEU A 237 -1.57 25.78 16.67
C LEU A 237 -1.81 25.28 15.24
N GLY A 238 -2.18 24.01 15.09
CA GLY A 238 -2.45 23.38 13.81
C GLY A 238 -3.90 22.89 13.71
N GLY A 239 -4.19 22.27 12.59
CA GLY A 239 -5.48 21.64 12.30
C GLY A 239 -5.28 20.30 11.60
N PRO A 240 -6.29 19.78 10.88
CA PRO A 240 -6.10 18.66 9.97
C PRO A 240 -5.00 18.97 8.95
N VAL A 241 -4.16 17.98 8.65
CA VAL A 241 -3.04 18.07 7.70
C VAL A 241 -3.23 16.99 6.65
N GLN A 242 -3.38 17.39 5.38
CA GLN A 242 -3.38 16.43 4.30
C GLN A 242 -1.95 16.04 3.96
N VAL A 243 -1.61 14.76 4.15
CA VAL A 243 -0.27 14.24 3.85
C VAL A 243 -0.15 14.01 2.35
N ALA A 244 0.78 14.71 1.71
CA ALA A 244 0.93 14.67 0.27
C ALA A 244 1.46 13.29 -0.19
N SER A 245 2.53 12.81 0.45
CA SER A 245 3.15 11.52 0.20
C SER A 245 3.80 10.94 1.46
N ALA A 246 4.16 9.67 1.42
CA ALA A 246 4.81 8.98 2.54
C ALA A 246 6.12 9.67 2.97
N ASP A 247 6.94 10.13 2.02
CA ASP A 247 8.22 10.81 2.23
C ASP A 247 8.08 12.28 2.69
N SER A 248 7.01 12.98 2.26
CA SER A 248 6.75 14.38 2.67
C SER A 248 6.23 14.52 4.10
N TYR A 249 5.78 13.43 4.72
CA TYR A 249 5.06 13.42 5.99
C TYR A 249 5.68 14.28 7.11
N ARG A 250 7.01 14.21 7.29
CA ARG A 250 7.69 14.99 8.32
C ARG A 250 7.62 16.49 8.05
N ASP A 251 7.74 16.89 6.79
CA ASP A 251 7.72 18.29 6.38
C ASP A 251 6.29 18.85 6.43
N ASP A 252 5.30 18.05 5.99
CA ASP A 252 3.87 18.38 6.08
C ASP A 252 3.47 18.64 7.55
N LEU A 253 3.93 17.79 8.47
CA LEU A 253 3.66 17.96 9.90
C LEU A 253 4.46 19.09 10.54
N ARG A 254 5.71 19.31 10.12
CA ARG A 254 6.51 20.45 10.59
C ARG A 254 5.85 21.77 10.22
N ALA A 255 5.31 21.88 9.00
CA ALA A 255 4.54 23.05 8.56
C ALA A 255 3.29 23.30 9.43
N SER A 256 2.77 22.26 10.09
CA SER A 256 1.68 22.35 11.06
C SER A 256 2.14 22.26 12.53
N PHE A 257 3.37 22.70 12.82
CA PHE A 257 3.95 22.84 14.16
C PHE A 257 4.17 21.52 14.91
N VAL A 258 4.39 20.41 14.20
CA VAL A 258 4.67 19.09 14.80
C VAL A 258 6.04 18.60 14.36
N ILE A 259 6.92 18.37 15.33
CA ILE A 259 8.19 17.66 15.13
C ILE A 259 8.00 16.21 15.60
N VAL A 260 7.97 15.29 14.64
CA VAL A 260 7.71 13.86 14.89
C VAL A 260 8.94 13.03 15.19
N ASP A 261 10.11 13.52 14.81
CA ASP A 261 11.37 12.88 15.10
C ASP A 261 11.75 13.16 16.57
N HIS A 262 11.78 12.08 17.36
CA HIS A 262 12.11 12.14 18.78
C HIS A 262 13.55 12.60 19.04
N HIS A 263 14.49 12.30 18.13
CA HIS A 263 15.86 12.79 18.23
C HIS A 263 15.94 14.29 17.95
N ALA A 264 15.31 14.74 16.86
CA ALA A 264 15.26 16.16 16.51
C ALA A 264 14.55 17.01 17.59
N ARG A 265 13.58 16.43 18.32
CA ARG A 265 12.88 17.12 19.41
C ARG A 265 13.73 17.35 20.66
N ARG A 266 14.75 16.53 20.92
CA ARG A 266 15.61 16.73 22.10
C ARG A 266 16.55 17.92 21.97
N GLU A 267 16.81 18.36 20.73
CA GLU A 267 17.76 19.41 20.39
C GLU A 267 17.11 20.77 20.08
N ALA A 268 15.77 20.81 19.97
CA ALA A 268 14.96 21.99 19.69
C ALA A 268 14.24 22.52 20.93
#